data_AF-A0A8X6VV62-F1
#
_entry.id   AF-A0A8X6VV62-F1
#
_cell.length_a   1.000
_cell.length_b   1.000
_cell.length_c   1.000
_cell.angle_alpha   90.00
_cell.angle_beta   90.00
_cell.angle_gamma   90.00
#
_symmetry.space_group_name_H-M   'P 1'
#
loop_
_entity.id
_entity.type
_entity.pdbx_description
1 polymer ?
#
loop_
_entity_poly.entity_id
_entity_poly.type
_entity_poly.pdbx_seq_one_letter_code
_entity_poly.pdbx_strand_id
1 'polypeptide(L)'
;MKIHFNDIVLWTDSTIVLAWIKKAPSVLKPFVKNRVSVIQHLTEVSSWKHVQSQDNPADIISRGIDPDKIQDCVLWWYGPLVLQTNPVVSPCDITL
;
A
#
# COMPACT_ATOMS: atom_id res chain seq x y z
N MET A 1 -1.02 -26.45 -8.48
CA MET A 1 -2.02 -25.37 -8.49
C MET A 1 -1.33 -24.10 -8.97
N LYS A 2 -1.73 -23.54 -10.13
CA LYS A 2 -1.23 -22.23 -10.60
C LYS A 2 -2.28 -21.19 -10.24
N ILE A 3 -1.91 -20.22 -9.41
CA ILE A 3 -2.79 -19.10 -9.05
C ILE A 3 -2.57 -18.01 -10.11
N HIS A 4 -3.66 -17.61 -10.77
CA HIS A 4 -3.67 -16.48 -11.69
C HIS A 4 -4.28 -15.28 -10.99
N PHE A 5 -3.58 -14.14 -11.02
CA PHE A 5 -4.06 -12.87 -10.51
C PHE A 5 -4.64 -12.06 -11.66
N ASN A 6 -5.87 -11.57 -11.50
CA ASN A 6 -6.50 -10.71 -12.49
C ASN A 6 -5.91 -9.29 -12.44
N ASP A 7 -5.74 -8.76 -11.22
CA ASP A 7 -5.26 -7.41 -10.97
C ASP A 7 -4.35 -7.36 -9.74
N ILE A 8 -3.46 -6.38 -9.70
CA ILE A 8 -2.58 -6.09 -8.56
C ILE A 8 -2.76 -4.63 -8.16
N VAL A 9 -3.12 -4.41 -6.89
CA VAL A 9 -3.23 -3.08 -6.27
C VAL A 9 -2.22 -3.00 -5.13
N LEU A 10 -1.51 -1.87 -5.05
CA LEU A 10 -0.42 -1.64 -4.11
C LEU A 10 -0.82 -0.54 -3.13
N TRP A 11 -0.68 -0.78 -1.83
CA TRP A 11 -1.15 0.15 -0.80
C TRP A 11 0.02 0.65 0.04
N THR A 12 0.00 1.93 0.38
CA THR A 12 0.89 2.54 1.38
C THR A 12 0.12 3.58 2.17
N ASP A 13 0.46 3.75 3.44
CA ASP A 13 -0.06 4.81 4.29
C ASP A 13 0.74 6.12 4.20
N SER A 14 1.85 6.09 3.48
CA SER A 14 2.71 7.26 3.33
C SER A 14 2.27 8.11 2.14
N THR A 15 1.52 9.17 2.44
CA THR A 15 1.09 10.17 1.44
C THR A 15 2.27 10.85 0.74
N ILE A 16 3.39 11.06 1.44
CA ILE A 16 4.61 11.63 0.84
C ILE A 16 5.27 10.66 -0.15
N VAL A 17 5.27 9.35 0.14
CA VAL A 17 5.76 8.32 -0.79
C VAL A 17 4.87 8.25 -2.03
N LEU A 18 3.54 8.29 -1.87
CA LEU A 18 2.62 8.37 -3.01
C LEU A 18 2.87 9.60 -3.89
N ALA A 19 3.12 10.75 -3.26
CA ALA A 19 3.45 11.98 -3.99
C ALA A 19 4.78 11.84 -4.75
N TRP A 20 5.77 11.13 -4.21
CA TRP A 20 7.03 10.85 -4.90
C TRP A 20 6.87 9.86 -6.06
N ILE A 21 6.08 8.79 -5.88
CA ILE A 21 5.83 7.79 -6.93
C ILE A 21 5.16 8.43 -8.16
N LYS A 22 4.36 9.50 -7.98
CA LYS A 22 3.72 10.24 -9.08
C LYS A 22 4.65 11.21 -9.81
N LYS A 23 5.86 11.47 -9.31
CA LYS A 23 6.80 12.44 -9.90
C LYS A 23 7.83 11.74 -10.79
N ALA A 24 8.38 12.50 -11.74
CA ALA A 24 9.56 12.07 -12.48
C ALA A 24 10.75 11.88 -11.49
N PRO A 25 11.45 10.73 -11.49
CA PRO A 25 12.53 10.50 -10.53
C PRO A 25 13.66 11.54 -10.60
N SER A 26 13.88 12.15 -11.78
CA SER A 26 14.89 13.18 -12.00
C SER A 26 14.74 14.42 -11.12
N VAL A 27 13.54 14.73 -10.62
CA VAL A 27 13.29 15.90 -9.76
C VAL A 27 13.46 15.60 -8.26
N LEU A 28 13.77 14.36 -7.90
CA LEU A 28 13.89 13.91 -6.51
C LEU A 28 15.36 13.84 -6.08
N LYS A 29 15.61 13.98 -4.76
CA LYS A 29 16.96 13.80 -4.19
C LYS A 29 17.48 12.39 -4.47
N PRO A 30 18.81 12.18 -4.64
CA PRO A 30 19.37 10.91 -5.10
C PRO A 30 18.86 9.66 -4.38
N PHE A 31 18.75 9.71 -3.05
CA PHE A 31 18.25 8.59 -2.24
C PHE A 31 16.81 8.19 -2.58
N VAL A 32 15.91 9.16 -2.78
CA VAL A 32 14.51 8.94 -3.10
C VAL A 32 14.36 8.60 -4.58
N LYS A 33 15.07 9.33 -5.46
CA LYS A 33 15.12 9.08 -6.90
C LYS A 33 15.39 7.62 -7.22
N ASN A 34 16.46 7.05 -6.64
CA ASN A 34 16.85 5.67 -6.94
C ASN A 34 15.75 4.65 -6.57
N ARG A 35 15.04 4.86 -5.47
CA ARG A 35 13.93 3.99 -5.04
C ARG A 35 12.71 4.16 -5.91
N VAL A 36 12.32 5.41 -6.20
CA VAL A 36 11.16 5.70 -7.05
C VAL A 36 11.39 5.18 -8.47
N SER A 37 12.60 5.29 -9.02
CA SER A 37 12.95 4.69 -10.31
C SER A 37 12.74 3.18 -10.34
N VAL A 38 13.13 2.46 -9.28
CA VAL A 38 12.91 1.01 -9.17
C VAL A 38 11.40 0.70 -9.05
N ILE A 39 10.66 1.45 -8.22
CA ILE A 39 9.21 1.27 -8.08
C ILE A 39 8.49 1.46 -9.42
N GLN A 40 8.79 2.55 -10.14
CA GLN A 40 8.18 2.85 -11.44
C GLN A 40 8.60 1.88 -12.54
N HIS A 41 9.76 1.20 -12.40
CA HIS A 41 10.18 0.16 -13.33
C HIS A 41 9.48 -1.18 -13.09
N LEU A 42 9.18 -1.50 -11.84
CA LEU A 42 8.59 -2.78 -11.45
C LEU A 42 7.07 -2.77 -11.37
N THR A 43 6.45 -1.59 -11.27
CA THR A 43 5.02 -1.44 -10.98
C THR A 43 4.43 -0.28 -11.76
N GLU A 44 3.14 -0.40 -12.09
CA GLU A 44 2.38 0.71 -12.66
C GLU A 44 2.08 1.76 -11.58
N VAL A 45 2.36 3.04 -11.89
CA VAL A 45 2.12 4.16 -10.96
C VAL A 45 0.65 4.25 -10.54
N SER A 46 -0.27 3.90 -11.45
CA SER A 46 -1.72 3.92 -11.21
C SER A 46 -2.21 2.84 -10.25
N SER A 47 -1.44 1.76 -10.05
CA SER A 47 -1.77 0.67 -9.12
C SER A 47 -1.55 1.06 -7.66
N TRP A 48 -0.84 2.17 -7.38
CA TRP A 48 -0.57 2.63 -6.01
C TRP A 48 -1.74 3.44 -5.44
N LYS A 49 -2.21 3.04 -4.26
CA LYS A 49 -3.33 3.64 -3.51
C LYS A 49 -2.93 3.95 -2.06
N HIS A 50 -3.72 4.80 -1.43
CA HIS A 50 -3.53 5.19 -0.03
C HIS A 50 -4.42 4.35 0.89
N VAL A 51 -3.85 3.83 1.98
CA VAL A 51 -4.58 3.25 3.10
C VAL A 51 -4.29 4.08 4.36
N GLN A 52 -5.22 4.20 5.31
CA GLN A 52 -4.91 4.87 6.57
C GLN A 52 -3.89 4.06 7.38
N SER A 53 -3.00 4.69 8.15
CA SER A 53 -1.98 3.96 8.94
C SER A 53 -2.57 2.93 9.89
N GLN A 54 -3.73 3.23 10.49
CA GLN A 54 -4.46 2.31 11.38
C GLN A 54 -5.04 1.07 10.67
N ASP A 55 -5.17 1.15 9.35
CA ASP A 55 -5.70 0.12 8.46
C ASP A 55 -4.58 -0.58 7.65
N ASN A 56 -3.31 -0.21 7.88
CA ASN A 56 -2.17 -0.80 7.18
C ASN A 56 -1.64 -2.03 7.93
N PRO A 57 -1.87 -3.27 7.45
CA PRO A 57 -1.35 -4.45 8.14
C PRO A 57 0.18 -4.51 8.20
N ALA A 58 0.90 -3.84 7.28
CA ALA A 58 2.36 -3.79 7.30
C ALA A 58 2.91 -3.02 8.52
N ASP A 59 2.12 -2.13 9.13
CA ASP A 59 2.52 -1.41 10.35
C ASP A 59 2.62 -2.36 11.55
N ILE A 60 1.75 -3.38 11.62
CA ILE A 60 1.72 -4.33 12.74
C ILE A 60 3.06 -5.06 12.86
N ILE A 61 3.57 -5.58 11.73
CA ILE A 61 4.85 -6.31 11.73
C ILE A 61 6.06 -5.39 11.83
N SER A 62 6.01 -4.19 11.24
CA SER A 62 7.17 -3.29 11.20
C SER A 62 7.39 -2.56 12.54
N ARG A 63 6.32 -2.32 13.31
CA ARG A 63 6.40 -1.79 14.69
C ARG A 63 6.68 -2.88 15.73
N GLY A 64 6.40 -4.13 15.38
CA GLY A 64 6.47 -5.26 16.28
C GLY A 64 5.13 -5.49 16.98
N ILE A 65 4.71 -6.76 16.98
CA ILE A 65 3.59 -7.26 17.77
C ILE A 65 4.10 -8.42 18.61
N ASP A 66 3.55 -8.56 19.81
CA ASP A 66 3.74 -9.76 20.62
C ASP A 66 3.30 -10.99 19.80
N PRO A 67 4.17 -12.00 19.60
CA PRO A 67 3.83 -13.19 18.83
C PRO A 67 2.53 -13.86 19.28
N ASP A 68 2.24 -13.85 20.59
CA ASP A 68 1.03 -14.50 21.13
C ASP A 68 -0.24 -13.72 20.75
N LYS A 69 -0.12 -12.42 20.45
CA LYS A 69 -1.25 -11.57 20.03
C LYS A 69 -1.49 -11.58 18.53
N ILE A 70 -0.57 -12.12 17.72
CA ILE A 70 -0.74 -12.12 16.27
C ILE A 70 -1.89 -13.03 15.84
N GLN A 71 -2.15 -14.12 16.57
CA GLN A 71 -3.22 -15.07 16.27
C GLN A 71 -4.60 -14.40 16.30
N ASP A 72 -4.78 -13.40 17.17
CA ASP A 72 -6.03 -12.66 17.35
C ASP A 72 -6.07 -11.35 16.53
N CYS A 73 -5.03 -11.06 15.75
CA CYS A 73 -4.90 -9.82 15.01
C CYS A 73 -5.71 -9.85 13.71
N VAL A 74 -6.99 -9.43 13.79
CA VAL A 74 -7.92 -9.43 12.65
C VAL A 74 -7.36 -8.66 11.45
N LEU A 75 -6.78 -7.48 11.68
CA LEU A 75 -6.24 -6.64 10.60
C LEU A 75 -5.11 -7.34 9.84
N TRP A 76 -4.26 -8.12 10.51
CA TRP A 76 -3.18 -8.85 9.86
C TRP A 76 -3.70 -10.00 8.98
N TRP A 77 -4.64 -10.79 9.50
CA TRP A 77 -5.10 -11.99 8.82
C TRP A 77 -6.15 -11.73 7.74
N TYR A 78 -7.01 -10.73 7.94
CA TYR A 78 -8.14 -10.45 7.05
C TYR A 78 -8.00 -9.14 6.29
N GLY A 79 -6.98 -8.33 6.62
CA GLY A 79 -6.83 -6.99 6.05
C GLY A 79 -7.90 -6.01 6.53
N PRO A 80 -7.86 -4.77 6.03
CA PRO A 80 -8.79 -3.72 6.44
C PRO A 80 -10.17 -3.91 5.81
N LEU A 81 -11.22 -3.60 6.58
CA LEU A 81 -12.62 -3.83 6.20
C LEU A 81 -13.03 -3.11 4.90
N VAL A 82 -12.41 -1.95 4.62
CA VAL A 82 -12.66 -1.17 3.40
C VAL A 82 -12.29 -1.94 2.13
N LEU A 83 -11.29 -2.83 2.19
CA LEU A 83 -10.86 -3.65 1.05
C LEU A 83 -11.69 -4.94 0.92
N GLN A 84 -12.38 -5.33 1.98
CA GLN A 84 -13.26 -6.51 1.98
C GLN A 84 -14.63 -6.19 1.36
N THR A 85 -15.10 -4.95 1.50
CA THR A 85 -16.47 -4.57 1.12
C THR A 85 -16.60 -4.05 -0.31
N ASN A 86 -15.51 -3.63 -0.96
CA ASN A 86 -15.50 -3.30 -2.40
C ASN A 86 -14.07 -3.41 -2.98
N PRO A 87 -13.78 -4.37 -3.86
CA PRO A 87 -12.42 -4.56 -4.39
C PRO A 87 -11.94 -3.44 -5.34
N VAL A 88 -12.80 -2.48 -5.73
CA VAL A 88 -12.47 -1.45 -6.74
C VAL A 88 -13.08 -0.09 -6.40
N VAL A 89 -12.82 0.48 -5.23
CA VAL A 89 -13.15 1.90 -4.98
C VAL A 89 -11.86 2.65 -4.69
N SER A 90 -11.50 3.56 -5.61
CA SER A 90 -10.43 4.52 -5.36
C SER A 90 -10.88 5.46 -4.24
N PRO A 91 -10.01 5.82 -3.26
CA PRO A 91 -10.38 6.72 -2.16
C PRO A 91 -10.80 8.14 -2.58
N CYS A 92 -10.82 8.46 -3.87
CA CYS A 92 -11.19 9.79 -4.38
C CYS A 92 -12.70 10.01 -4.53
N ASP A 93 -13.54 8.99 -4.39
CA ASP A 93 -14.98 9.11 -4.66
C ASP A 93 -15.88 9.21 -3.41
N ILE A 94 -15.31 9.31 -2.21
CA ILE A 94 -16.09 9.64 -1.01
C ILE A 94 -16.09 11.16 -0.86
N THR A 95 -16.97 11.82 -1.61
CA THR A 95 -17.32 13.23 -1.35
C THR A 95 -18.27 13.27 -0.15
N LEU A 96 -18.10 14.30 0.68
CA LEU A 96 -18.89 14.63 1.88
C LEU A 96 -20.41 14.49 1.69
#